data_AF-A0AAX0HEG6-F1
#
_entry.id   AF-A0AAX0HEG6-F1
#
_cell.length_a   1.000
_cell.length_b   1.000
_cell.length_c   1.000
_cell.angle_alpha   90.00
_cell.angle_beta   90.00
_cell.angle_gamma   90.00
#
_symmetry.space_group_name_H-M   'P 1'
#
loop_
_entity.id
_entity.type
_entity.pdbx_description
1 polymer ?
#
loop_
_entity_poly.entity_id
_entity_poly.type
_entity_poly.pdbx_seq_one_letter_code
_entity_poly.pdbx_strand_id
1 'polypeptide(L)'
;MKKKRVVIISLLLLLVSVIGISSYFLFKDKINLLDVDHSAVDWNGKKQKDTSGEENTIAIPGFEKVTLYANETKQAVNFHNPEINDCYFKISLIHPDGSVLWISDLIEPGKGMYSIELEKPLAVGEYENAVLKYECFSLNDQSPLNGSEINLKLVVV
;
A
#
# COMPACT_ATOMS: atom_id res chain seq x y z
N MET A 1 -40.13 -3.53 48.05
CA MET A 1 -39.28 -2.52 47.37
C MET A 1 -37.82 -2.95 47.19
N LYS A 2 -37.16 -3.56 48.20
CA LYS A 2 -35.75 -4.02 48.11
C LYS A 2 -35.48 -5.08 47.01
N LYS A 3 -36.31 -6.14 46.91
CA LYS A 3 -36.18 -7.19 45.87
C LYS A 3 -36.28 -6.66 44.43
N LYS A 4 -37.22 -5.74 44.17
CA LYS A 4 -37.38 -5.11 42.84
C LYS A 4 -36.15 -4.25 42.46
N ARG A 5 -35.55 -3.54 43.42
CA ARG A 5 -34.31 -2.77 43.20
C ARG A 5 -33.10 -3.66 42.91
N VAL A 6 -32.97 -4.80 43.59
CA VAL A 6 -31.89 -5.78 43.35
C VAL A 6 -32.00 -6.39 41.94
N VAL A 7 -33.22 -6.74 41.51
CA VAL A 7 -33.45 -7.27 40.14
C VAL A 7 -33.08 -6.23 39.08
N ILE A 8 -33.49 -4.96 39.26
CA ILE A 8 -33.16 -3.88 38.32
C ILE A 8 -31.65 -3.65 38.22
N ILE A 9 -30.93 -3.66 39.35
CA ILE A 9 -29.46 -3.49 39.37
C ILE A 9 -28.77 -4.66 38.66
N SER A 10 -29.23 -5.90 38.89
CA SER A 10 -28.67 -7.07 38.20
C SER A 10 -28.86 -7.01 36.69
N LEU A 11 -30.02 -6.52 36.24
CA LEU A 11 -30.34 -6.41 34.81
C LEU A 11 -29.48 -5.34 34.13
N LEU A 12 -29.25 -4.21 34.82
CA LEU A 12 -28.36 -3.13 34.36
C LEU A 12 -26.91 -3.60 34.23
N LEU A 13 -26.39 -4.35 35.22
CA LEU A 13 -25.04 -4.89 35.15
C LEU A 13 -24.86 -5.88 34.00
N LEU A 14 -25.87 -6.72 33.76
CA LEU A 14 -25.87 -7.68 32.66
C LEU A 14 -25.91 -6.95 31.30
N LEU A 15 -26.67 -5.86 31.20
CA LEU A 15 -26.72 -5.02 30.00
C LEU A 15 -25.36 -4.35 29.70
N VAL A 16 -24.68 -3.80 30.72
CA VAL A 16 -23.35 -3.18 30.58
C VAL A 16 -22.30 -4.22 30.16
N SER A 17 -22.36 -5.43 30.72
CA SER A 17 -21.52 -6.56 30.32
C SER A 17 -21.68 -6.92 28.84
N VAL A 18 -22.93 -7.03 28.36
CA VAL A 18 -23.22 -7.35 26.95
C VAL A 18 -22.73 -6.24 26.02
N ILE A 19 -22.92 -4.97 26.39
CA ILE A 19 -22.42 -3.82 25.62
C ILE A 19 -20.89 -3.80 25.57
N GLY A 20 -20.21 -4.09 26.70
CA GLY A 20 -18.76 -4.15 26.76
C GLY A 20 -18.17 -5.25 25.88
N ILE A 21 -18.76 -6.45 25.94
CA ILE A 21 -18.34 -7.60 25.10
C ILE A 21 -18.60 -7.30 23.62
N SER A 22 -19.79 -6.79 23.27
CA SER A 22 -20.10 -6.39 21.89
C SER A 22 -19.14 -5.30 21.39
N SER A 23 -18.82 -4.30 22.21
CA SER A 23 -17.88 -3.24 21.84
C SER A 23 -16.47 -3.77 21.65
N TYR A 24 -16.04 -4.73 22.47
CA TYR A 24 -14.75 -5.41 22.33
C TYR A 24 -14.65 -6.20 21.02
N PHE A 25 -15.70 -6.96 20.66
CA PHE A 25 -15.72 -7.68 19.38
C PHE A 25 -15.76 -6.72 18.18
N LEU A 26 -16.54 -5.64 18.24
CA LEU A 26 -16.56 -4.59 17.21
C LEU A 26 -15.24 -3.82 17.07
N PHE A 27 -14.43 -3.74 18.14
CA PHE A 27 -13.09 -3.14 18.10
C PHE A 27 -12.00 -4.14 17.67
N LYS A 28 -12.17 -5.44 17.94
CA LYS A 28 -11.21 -6.47 17.54
C LYS A 28 -11.13 -6.62 16.02
N ASP A 29 -12.25 -6.47 15.32
CA ASP A 29 -12.31 -6.56 13.85
C ASP A 29 -11.70 -5.33 13.14
N LYS A 30 -11.19 -4.32 13.87
CA LYS A 30 -10.59 -3.10 13.31
C LYS A 30 -9.06 -3.12 13.18
N ILE A 31 -8.40 -4.28 13.29
CA ILE A 31 -7.06 -4.41 12.73
C ILE A 31 -7.21 -4.93 11.30
N ASN A 32 -7.57 -4.02 10.38
CA ASN A 32 -7.50 -4.30 8.95
C ASN A 32 -6.03 -4.28 8.55
N LEU A 33 -5.38 -5.44 8.61
CA LEU A 33 -4.07 -5.66 8.02
C LEU A 33 -4.20 -5.40 6.50
N LEU A 34 -3.27 -4.67 5.90
CA LEU A 34 -3.20 -4.50 4.46
C LEU A 34 -2.89 -5.84 3.80
N ASP A 35 -3.52 -6.10 2.65
CA ASP A 35 -3.32 -7.35 1.92
C ASP A 35 -1.99 -7.35 1.17
N VAL A 36 -1.45 -8.54 0.93
CA VAL A 36 -0.26 -8.73 0.09
C VAL A 36 -0.68 -8.86 -1.36
N ASP A 37 0.01 -8.14 -2.25
CA ASP A 37 -0.29 -8.14 -3.67
C ASP A 37 0.11 -9.49 -4.31
N HIS A 38 -0.87 -10.38 -4.44
CA HIS A 38 -0.67 -11.71 -5.03
C HIS A 38 -0.38 -11.68 -6.54
N SER A 39 -0.51 -10.52 -7.19
CA SER A 39 -0.13 -10.36 -8.60
C SER A 39 1.35 -9.95 -8.77
N ALA A 40 2.04 -9.60 -7.67
CA ALA A 40 3.47 -9.37 -7.67
C ALA A 40 4.25 -10.68 -7.86
N VAL A 41 5.22 -10.66 -8.76
CA VAL A 41 6.04 -11.81 -9.15
C VAL A 41 7.50 -11.60 -8.77
N ASP A 42 8.31 -12.65 -8.81
CA ASP A 42 9.75 -12.53 -8.58
C ASP A 42 10.38 -11.52 -9.53
N TRP A 43 11.04 -10.52 -8.98
CA TRP A 43 11.71 -9.49 -9.75
C TRP A 43 13.11 -9.94 -10.15
N ASN A 44 13.41 -9.91 -11.44
CA ASN A 44 14.64 -10.46 -12.02
C ASN A 44 15.70 -9.42 -12.43
N GLY A 45 15.57 -8.16 -11.99
CA GLY A 45 16.47 -7.07 -12.39
C GLY A 45 17.86 -7.11 -11.73
N LYS A 46 18.78 -6.28 -12.25
CA LYS A 46 20.18 -6.24 -11.79
C LYS A 46 20.25 -5.78 -10.33
N LYS A 47 20.73 -6.67 -9.46
CA LYS A 47 20.99 -6.43 -8.04
C LYS A 47 22.30 -5.64 -7.88
N GLN A 48 22.26 -4.30 -7.90
CA GLN A 48 23.42 -3.52 -7.46
C GLN A 48 23.37 -3.40 -5.94
N LYS A 49 24.26 -4.13 -5.28
CA LYS A 49 24.50 -4.05 -3.84
C LYS A 49 25.69 -3.13 -3.61
N ASP A 50 25.46 -1.81 -3.50
CA ASP A 50 26.46 -0.94 -2.88
C ASP A 50 26.44 -1.21 -1.38
N THR A 51 27.31 -2.13 -0.96
CA THR A 51 27.40 -2.62 0.43
C THR A 51 28.20 -1.66 1.32
N SER A 52 28.00 -0.35 1.14
CA SER A 52 28.64 0.68 1.97
C SER A 52 27.64 1.47 2.84
N GLY A 53 26.36 1.10 2.84
CA GLY A 53 25.31 1.74 3.64
C GLY A 53 24.87 0.89 4.82
N GLU A 54 24.57 1.56 5.94
CA GLU A 54 24.11 1.02 7.23
C GLU A 54 22.95 0.02 7.11
N GLU A 55 22.85 -0.90 8.08
CA GLU A 55 21.92 -2.05 8.12
C GLU A 55 20.41 -1.72 8.11
N ASN A 56 19.98 -0.46 7.90
CA ASN A 56 18.58 -0.04 8.03
C ASN A 56 18.08 0.95 6.95
N THR A 57 18.71 1.03 5.78
CA THR A 57 18.26 1.93 4.70
C THR A 57 17.28 1.25 3.74
N ILE A 58 16.16 1.91 3.43
CA ILE A 58 15.20 1.48 2.40
C ILE A 58 15.68 1.97 1.03
N ALA A 59 15.97 1.03 0.12
CA ALA A 59 16.32 1.31 -1.27
C ALA A 59 15.07 1.51 -2.12
N ILE A 60 14.87 2.74 -2.62
CA ILE A 60 13.73 3.11 -3.46
C ILE A 60 14.18 3.24 -4.92
N PRO A 61 13.58 2.47 -5.86
CA PRO A 61 13.91 2.59 -7.27
C PRO A 61 13.58 3.97 -7.85
N GLY A 62 14.54 4.58 -8.55
CA GLY A 62 14.35 5.85 -9.26
C GLY A 62 13.76 5.67 -10.66
N PHE A 63 12.79 6.52 -11.02
CA PHE A 63 12.21 6.57 -12.36
C PHE A 63 12.26 8.01 -12.88
N GLU A 64 13.00 8.24 -13.97
CA GLU A 64 12.94 9.51 -14.70
C GLU A 64 11.69 9.59 -15.58
N LYS A 65 11.26 8.43 -16.11
CA LYS A 65 10.16 8.31 -17.06
C LYS A 65 9.43 6.98 -16.91
N VAL A 66 8.11 7.01 -17.09
CA VAL A 66 7.25 5.83 -17.30
C VAL A 66 6.58 5.98 -18.67
N THR A 67 6.57 4.91 -19.46
CA THR A 67 5.91 4.88 -20.78
C THR A 67 4.71 3.94 -20.73
N LEU A 68 3.55 4.44 -21.15
CA LEU A 68 2.28 3.72 -21.17
C LEU A 68 1.69 3.73 -22.59
N TYR A 69 0.81 2.78 -22.86
CA TYR A 69 0.02 2.70 -24.09
C TYR A 69 -1.25 3.53 -23.99
N ALA A 70 -1.50 4.36 -25.00
CA ALA A 70 -2.71 5.17 -25.08
C ALA A 70 -3.96 4.31 -25.25
N ASN A 71 -5.09 4.78 -24.74
CA ASN A 71 -6.40 4.13 -24.89
C ASN A 71 -6.51 2.70 -24.32
N GLU A 72 -5.53 2.25 -23.53
CA GLU A 72 -5.52 0.96 -22.84
C GLU A 72 -5.45 1.16 -21.32
N THR A 73 -6.11 0.30 -20.55
CA THR A 73 -5.99 0.28 -19.08
C THR A 73 -4.90 -0.68 -18.62
N LYS A 74 -4.69 -1.78 -19.34
CA LYS A 74 -3.61 -2.72 -19.03
C LYS A 74 -2.28 -2.18 -19.54
N GLN A 75 -1.31 -2.04 -18.65
CA GLN A 75 -0.04 -1.39 -18.95
C GLN A 75 1.14 -2.26 -18.56
N ALA A 76 2.20 -2.20 -19.36
CA ALA A 76 3.48 -2.84 -19.03
C ALA A 76 4.34 -1.89 -18.21
N VAL A 77 4.83 -2.36 -17.06
CA VAL A 77 5.67 -1.56 -16.14
C VAL A 77 6.80 -2.43 -15.57
N ASN A 78 7.61 -1.87 -14.67
CA ASN A 78 8.64 -2.60 -13.91
C ASN A 78 8.76 -2.05 -12.49
N PHE A 79 7.61 -1.85 -11.84
CA PHE A 79 7.57 -1.38 -10.46
C PHE A 79 7.94 -2.55 -9.54
N HIS A 80 8.83 -2.33 -8.57
CA HIS A 80 9.36 -3.42 -7.77
C HIS A 80 9.81 -2.95 -6.39
N ASN A 81 9.88 -3.91 -5.47
CA ASN A 81 10.51 -3.76 -4.17
C ASN A 81 11.84 -4.53 -4.20
N PRO A 82 13.01 -3.85 -4.19
CA PRO A 82 14.31 -4.50 -4.14
C PRO A 82 14.42 -5.53 -3.01
N GLU A 83 15.06 -6.67 -3.28
CA GLU A 83 15.27 -7.76 -2.30
C GLU A 83 16.07 -7.33 -1.06
N ILE A 84 16.86 -6.26 -1.16
CA ILE A 84 17.63 -5.72 -0.03
C ILE A 84 16.75 -5.01 1.02
N ASN A 85 15.52 -4.65 0.67
CA ASN A 85 14.63 -3.98 1.61
C ASN A 85 14.07 -4.94 2.64
N ASP A 86 13.90 -4.46 3.87
CA ASP A 86 13.24 -5.18 4.96
C ASP A 86 11.87 -4.54 5.29
N CYS A 87 11.10 -4.24 4.25
CA CYS A 87 9.77 -3.64 4.35
C CYS A 87 8.91 -3.97 3.14
N TYR A 88 7.59 -3.95 3.32
CA TYR A 88 6.64 -3.96 2.19
C TYR A 88 6.61 -2.60 1.51
N PHE A 89 6.39 -2.59 0.20
CA PHE A 89 6.04 -1.38 -0.55
C PHE A 89 4.57 -1.36 -0.92
N LYS A 90 3.96 -0.18 -0.88
CA LYS A 90 2.73 0.13 -1.60
C LYS A 90 3.04 1.26 -2.56
N ILE A 91 2.77 1.04 -3.85
CA ILE A 91 3.15 1.95 -4.92
C ILE A 91 1.89 2.56 -5.53
N SER A 92 1.87 3.89 -5.67
CA SER A 92 0.81 4.61 -6.39
C SER A 92 1.39 5.37 -7.57
N LEU A 93 0.77 5.24 -8.73
CA LEU A 93 1.02 6.09 -9.89
C LEU A 93 -0.03 7.19 -9.93
N ILE A 94 0.41 8.44 -9.88
CA ILE A 94 -0.45 9.62 -9.73
C ILE A 94 -0.19 10.57 -10.91
N HIS A 95 -1.27 11.01 -11.55
CA HIS A 95 -1.25 11.97 -12.64
C HIS A 95 -0.93 13.39 -12.13
N PRO A 96 -0.38 14.31 -12.96
CA PRO A 96 -0.03 15.66 -12.51
C PRO A 96 -1.19 16.51 -11.96
N ASP A 97 -2.44 16.16 -12.27
CA ASP A 97 -3.63 16.80 -11.68
C ASP A 97 -3.99 16.27 -10.28
N GLY A 98 -3.22 15.31 -9.75
CA GLY A 98 -3.41 14.68 -8.45
C GLY A 98 -4.32 13.46 -8.45
N SER A 99 -4.88 13.06 -9.60
CA SER A 99 -5.68 11.83 -9.69
C SER A 99 -4.80 10.58 -9.61
N VAL A 100 -5.25 9.58 -8.84
CA VAL A 100 -4.57 8.28 -8.76
C VAL A 100 -4.93 7.48 -10.00
N LEU A 101 -3.92 7.06 -10.76
CA LEU A 101 -4.09 6.25 -11.96
C LEU A 101 -4.10 4.77 -11.63
N TRP A 102 -3.30 4.37 -10.64
CA TRP A 102 -3.18 2.99 -10.15
C TRP A 102 -2.55 2.96 -8.76
N ILE A 103 -2.89 1.95 -7.97
CA ILE A 103 -2.32 1.67 -6.65
C ILE A 103 -2.16 0.16 -6.47
N SER A 104 -1.03 -0.28 -5.91
CA SER A 104 -0.82 -1.69 -5.53
C SER A 104 -1.40 -2.00 -4.14
N ASP A 105 -1.49 -3.30 -3.84
CA ASP A 105 -1.47 -3.79 -2.46
C ASP A 105 0.00 -3.86 -1.96
N LEU A 106 0.30 -4.64 -0.92
CA LEU A 106 1.68 -4.74 -0.40
C LEU A 106 2.57 -5.63 -1.28
N ILE A 107 3.68 -5.08 -1.75
CA ILE A 107 4.71 -5.78 -2.54
C ILE A 107 5.85 -6.19 -1.59
N GLU A 108 6.06 -7.50 -1.47
CA GLU A 108 7.15 -8.09 -0.68
C GLU A 108 8.55 -7.74 -1.24
N PRO A 109 9.60 -7.72 -0.40
CA PRO A 109 10.98 -7.64 -0.86
C PRO A 109 11.30 -8.69 -1.92
N GLY A 110 11.95 -8.26 -3.01
CA GLY A 110 12.32 -9.11 -4.13
C GLY A 110 11.18 -9.37 -5.13
N LYS A 111 9.99 -8.81 -4.90
CA LYS A 111 8.85 -8.91 -5.82
C LYS A 111 8.66 -7.63 -6.65
N GLY A 112 7.93 -7.76 -7.76
CA GLY A 112 7.56 -6.65 -8.61
C GLY A 112 6.39 -6.94 -9.54
N MET A 113 5.97 -5.89 -10.23
CA MET A 113 4.83 -5.81 -11.12
C MET A 113 5.34 -5.52 -12.53
N TYR A 114 5.03 -6.42 -13.46
CA TYR A 114 5.30 -6.20 -14.90
C TYR A 114 4.05 -5.78 -15.68
N SER A 115 2.87 -5.92 -15.08
CA SER A 115 1.59 -5.50 -15.63
C SER A 115 0.78 -4.84 -14.53
N ILE A 116 0.16 -3.71 -14.84
CA ILE A 116 -0.81 -3.03 -13.98
C ILE A 116 -2.09 -2.74 -14.76
N GLU A 117 -3.16 -2.40 -14.06
CA GLU A 117 -4.43 -2.00 -14.66
C GLU A 117 -4.82 -0.62 -14.13
N LEU A 118 -4.82 0.38 -15.00
CA LEU A 118 -5.23 1.74 -14.68
C LEU A 118 -6.74 1.81 -14.45
N GLU A 119 -7.18 2.75 -13.61
CA GLU A 119 -8.61 3.02 -13.43
C GLU A 119 -9.29 3.47 -14.73
N LYS A 120 -8.56 4.22 -15.57
CA LYS A 120 -9.03 4.75 -16.85
C LYS A 120 -7.87 4.82 -17.86
N PRO A 121 -8.16 4.68 -19.16
CA PRO A 121 -7.14 4.89 -20.18
C PRO A 121 -6.71 6.36 -20.23
N LEU A 122 -5.49 6.59 -20.71
CA LEU A 122 -4.93 7.92 -20.94
C LEU A 122 -4.86 8.24 -22.43
N ALA A 123 -4.98 9.53 -22.75
CA ALA A 123 -4.76 10.03 -24.10
C ALA A 123 -3.26 10.07 -24.42
N VAL A 124 -2.91 10.02 -25.71
CA VAL A 124 -1.53 10.23 -26.16
C VAL A 124 -1.03 11.59 -25.67
N GLY A 125 0.17 11.63 -25.10
CA GLY A 125 0.75 12.87 -24.60
C GLY A 125 1.96 12.66 -23.69
N GLU A 126 2.63 13.77 -23.38
CA GLU A 126 3.65 13.83 -22.33
C GLU A 126 3.09 14.61 -21.14
N TYR A 127 3.12 14.00 -19.97
CA TYR A 127 2.63 14.57 -18.73
C TYR A 127 3.81 14.73 -17.76
N GLU A 128 4.23 15.98 -17.57
CA GLU A 128 5.32 16.34 -16.65
C GLU A 128 4.85 16.36 -15.20
N ASN A 129 5.75 16.02 -14.27
CA ASN A 129 5.48 16.00 -12.82
C ASN A 129 4.38 15.01 -12.41
N ALA A 130 4.28 13.87 -13.09
CA ALA A 130 3.56 12.73 -12.55
C ALA A 130 4.34 12.18 -11.34
N VAL A 131 3.66 11.54 -10.41
CA VAL A 131 4.28 11.06 -9.16
C VAL A 131 4.19 9.55 -9.08
N LEU A 132 5.33 8.90 -8.80
CA LEU A 132 5.36 7.53 -8.29
C LEU A 132 5.60 7.60 -6.78
N LYS A 133 4.57 7.31 -6.01
CA LYS A 133 4.60 7.35 -4.55
C LYS A 133 4.89 5.96 -4.00
N TYR A 134 5.86 5.89 -3.09
CA TYR A 134 6.22 4.71 -2.32
C TYR A 134 5.83 4.92 -0.86
N GLU A 135 4.95 4.07 -0.38
CA GLU A 135 4.67 3.92 1.05
C GLU A 135 5.32 2.63 1.54
N CYS A 136 5.98 2.68 2.69
CA CYS A 136 6.74 1.56 3.21
C CYS A 136 6.09 1.07 4.52
N PHE A 137 6.03 -0.24 4.71
CA PHE A 137 5.42 -0.83 5.90
C PHE A 137 6.33 -1.92 6.50
N SER A 138 6.40 -1.96 7.84
CA SER A 138 7.12 -2.98 8.60
C SER A 138 6.65 -4.40 8.23
N LEU A 139 7.58 -5.34 8.08
CA LEU A 139 7.22 -6.74 7.81
C LEU A 139 6.51 -7.42 9.00
N ASN A 140 6.73 -6.93 10.22
CA ASN A 140 6.24 -7.56 11.45
C ASN A 140 4.76 -7.28 11.71
N ASP A 141 4.36 -6.02 11.57
CA ASP A 141 3.05 -5.51 12.02
C ASP A 141 2.43 -4.51 11.03
N GLN A 142 3.08 -4.29 9.89
CA GLN A 142 2.67 -3.30 8.88
C GLN A 142 2.53 -1.88 9.43
N SER A 143 3.26 -1.53 10.48
CA SER A 143 3.38 -0.13 10.89
C SER A 143 4.00 0.69 9.76
N PRO A 144 3.53 1.92 9.48
CA PRO A 144 4.09 2.75 8.43
C PRO A 144 5.54 3.14 8.75
N LEU A 145 6.38 3.15 7.71
CA LEU A 145 7.79 3.57 7.70
C LEU A 145 7.98 4.77 6.77
N ASN A 146 9.21 5.29 6.69
CA ASN A 146 9.54 6.38 5.77
C ASN A 146 9.35 5.93 4.31
N GLY A 147 8.52 6.66 3.57
CA GLY A 147 8.29 6.49 2.14
C GLY A 147 9.01 7.55 1.30
N SER A 148 8.66 7.61 0.02
CA SER A 148 9.17 8.64 -0.91
C SER A 148 8.18 8.93 -2.03
N GLU A 149 8.29 10.12 -2.61
CA GLU A 149 7.56 10.51 -3.82
C GLU A 149 8.58 10.91 -4.89
N ILE A 150 8.44 10.31 -6.06
CA ILE A 150 9.35 10.54 -7.18
C ILE A 150 8.57 11.25 -8.27
N ASN A 151 9.01 12.46 -8.63
CA ASN A 151 8.53 13.14 -9.81
C ASN A 151 9.14 12.50 -11.06
N LEU A 152 8.30 12.14 -12.01
CA LEU A 152 8.68 11.54 -13.27
C LEU A 152 7.90 12.13 -14.43
N LYS A 153 8.42 11.92 -15.65
CA LYS A 153 7.67 12.17 -16.88
C LYS A 153 6.83 10.94 -17.23
N LEU A 154 5.52 11.11 -17.39
CA LEU A 154 4.65 10.07 -17.90
C LEU A 154 4.44 10.28 -19.40
N VAL A 155 4.88 9.33 -20.23
CA VAL A 155 4.77 9.40 -21.69
C VAL A 155 3.78 8.36 -22.17
N VAL A 156 2.70 8.80 -22.80
CA VAL A 156 1.64 7.94 -23.31
C VAL A 156 1.70 7.92 -24.83
N VAL A 157 1.92 6.73 -25.41
CA VAL A 157 2.16 6.52 -26.86
C VAL A 157 1.14 5.60 -27.52
#